data_AF-A0A5U2X032-F1
#
_entry.id   AF-A0A5U2X032-F1
#
_cell.length_a   1.000
_cell.length_b   1.000
_cell.length_c   1.000
_cell.angle_alpha   90.00
_cell.angle_beta   90.00
_cell.angle_gamma   90.00
#
_symmetry.space_group_name_H-M   'P 1'
#
loop_
_entity.id
_entity.type
_entity.pdbx_description
1 polymer ?
#
loop_
_entity_poly.entity_id
_entity_poly.type
_entity_poly.pdbx_seq_one_letter_code
_entity_poly.pdbx_strand_id
1 'polypeptide(L)'
;MNDINIMNQQQIARAFRVDRTTVRAWTKRGLPFIQGDQGKENQYHHGITMWWMLGDEFARDRALNLTAVQKIIYARHLATKIQPIEPDEDMASEEVMLDMLSVIGIPHDDVIRDVGFIRGLVTSLQHKSDRKRSHKRGK
;
A
#
# COMPACT_ATOMS: atom_id res chain seq x y z
N MET A 1 -16.21 15.58 1.56
CA MET A 1 -15.90 15.11 2.93
C MET A 1 -16.15 13.61 2.96
N ASN A 2 -15.11 12.80 2.80
CA ASN A 2 -15.17 11.33 2.77
C ASN A 2 -14.73 10.75 4.12
N ASP A 3 -15.37 11.21 5.21
CA ASP A 3 -15.10 10.73 6.57
C ASP A 3 -15.53 9.27 6.80
N ILE A 4 -16.19 8.66 5.81
CA ILE A 4 -16.76 7.29 5.85
C ILE A 4 -15.68 6.21 6.04
N ASN A 5 -14.40 6.51 5.77
CA ASN A 5 -13.32 5.53 5.81
C ASN A 5 -12.34 5.70 6.98
N ILE A 6 -12.51 6.70 7.86
CA ILE A 6 -11.67 6.87 9.04
C ILE A 6 -12.26 6.08 10.21
N MET A 7 -11.47 5.16 10.75
CA MET A 7 -11.90 4.17 11.73
C MET A 7 -10.91 4.13 12.89
N ASN A 8 -11.41 3.88 14.10
CA ASN A 8 -10.53 3.55 15.20
C ASN A 8 -9.97 2.12 15.08
N GLN A 9 -9.03 1.78 15.98
CA GLN A 9 -8.36 0.50 15.95
C GLN A 9 -9.32 -0.70 16.06
N GLN A 10 -10.40 -0.57 16.82
CA GLN A 10 -11.37 -1.65 17.02
C GLN A 10 -12.27 -1.82 15.79
N GLN A 11 -12.62 -0.73 15.11
CA GLN A 11 -13.38 -0.74 13.86
C GLN A 11 -12.56 -1.37 12.73
N ILE A 12 -11.27 -1.03 12.60
CA ILE A 12 -10.35 -1.71 11.66
C ILE A 12 -10.29 -3.21 11.97
N ALA A 13 -10.09 -3.58 13.23
CA ALA A 13 -10.03 -4.97 13.63
C ALA A 13 -11.28 -5.75 13.18
N ARG A 14 -12.47 -5.16 13.37
CA ARG A 14 -13.74 -5.74 12.91
C ARG A 14 -13.84 -5.81 11.38
N ALA A 15 -13.48 -4.74 10.67
CA ALA A 15 -13.55 -4.68 9.20
C ALA A 15 -12.70 -5.78 8.55
N PHE A 16 -11.49 -6.01 9.07
CA PHE A 16 -10.58 -7.04 8.57
C PHE A 16 -10.75 -8.41 9.24
N ARG A 17 -11.73 -8.56 10.14
CA ARG A 17 -11.99 -9.81 10.91
C ARG A 17 -10.75 -10.34 11.64
N VAL A 18 -10.01 -9.44 12.28
CA VAL A 18 -8.82 -9.75 13.08
C VAL A 18 -8.95 -9.21 14.50
N ASP A 19 -8.07 -9.64 15.38
CA ASP A 19 -7.97 -9.08 16.73
C ASP A 19 -7.34 -7.67 16.74
N ARG A 20 -7.71 -6.87 17.75
CA ARG A 20 -7.13 -5.54 17.97
C ARG A 20 -5.60 -5.58 18.15
N THR A 21 -5.07 -6.67 18.71
CA THR A 21 -3.63 -6.92 18.87
C THR A 21 -2.92 -7.06 17.52
N THR A 22 -3.59 -7.62 16.52
CA THR A 22 -3.08 -7.72 15.14
C THR A 22 -2.93 -6.33 14.52
N VAL A 23 -3.94 -5.47 14.69
CA VAL A 23 -3.85 -4.07 14.23
C VAL A 23 -2.71 -3.34 14.96
N ARG A 24 -2.52 -3.54 16.26
CA ARG A 24 -1.35 -3.01 16.99
C ARG A 24 -0.03 -3.50 16.41
N ALA A 25 0.05 -4.78 16.02
CA ALA A 25 1.24 -5.32 15.39
C ALA A 25 1.49 -4.69 14.01
N TRP A 26 0.44 -4.45 13.22
CA TRP A 26 0.54 -3.70 11.96
C TRP A 26 1.06 -2.28 12.18
N THR A 27 0.52 -1.55 13.16
CA THR A 27 1.01 -0.20 13.53
C THR A 27 2.50 -0.22 13.85
N LYS A 28 2.97 -1.20 14.65
CA LYS A 28 4.39 -1.35 14.97
C LYS A 28 5.27 -1.65 13.75
N ARG A 29 4.72 -2.26 12.70
CA ARG A 29 5.41 -2.52 11.43
C ARG A 29 5.33 -1.35 10.44
N GLY A 30 4.72 -0.24 10.84
CA GLY A 30 4.62 0.97 10.02
C GLY A 30 3.34 1.08 9.21
N LEU A 31 2.23 0.47 9.64
CA LEU A 31 0.89 0.82 9.11
C LEU A 31 0.64 2.31 9.36
N PRO A 32 0.35 3.13 8.34
CA PRO A 32 0.05 4.55 8.53
C PRO A 32 -1.25 4.76 9.32
N PHE A 33 -1.23 5.78 10.18
CA PHE A 33 -2.37 6.15 11.03
C PHE A 33 -2.36 7.65 11.31
N ILE A 34 -3.54 8.20 11.60
CA ILE A 34 -3.70 9.55 12.13
C ILE A 34 -3.48 9.47 13.63
N GLN A 35 -2.47 10.18 14.12
CA GLN A 35 -2.17 10.22 15.53
C GLN A 35 -3.28 10.95 16.28
N GLY A 36 -3.81 10.32 17.33
CA GLY A 36 -4.77 10.97 18.21
C GLY A 36 -4.06 12.01 19.09
N ASP A 37 -4.71 13.16 19.29
CA ASP A 37 -4.28 14.16 20.28
C ASP A 37 -4.43 13.63 21.72
N GLN A 38 -4.00 14.42 22.71
CA GLN A 38 -4.04 14.07 24.14
C GLN A 38 -5.36 13.38 24.56
N GLY A 39 -5.27 12.08 24.86
CA GLY A 39 -6.38 11.24 25.31
C GLY A 39 -7.24 10.60 24.22
N LYS A 40 -7.05 10.96 22.94
CA LYS A 40 -7.76 10.36 21.80
C LYS A 40 -6.99 9.17 21.24
N GLU A 41 -7.73 8.18 20.76
CA GLU A 41 -7.13 7.03 20.11
C GLU A 41 -6.66 7.33 18.68
N ASN A 42 -5.64 6.60 18.23
CA ASN A 42 -5.20 6.65 16.83
C ASN A 42 -6.33 6.19 15.90
N GLN A 43 -6.43 6.87 14.76
CA GLN A 43 -7.39 6.56 13.71
C GLN A 43 -6.68 6.06 12.45
N TYR A 44 -7.40 5.33 11.61
CA TYR A 44 -6.85 4.62 10.46
C TYR A 44 -7.80 4.79 9.29
N HIS A 45 -7.25 4.99 8.10
CA HIS A 45 -8.04 4.96 6.88
C HIS A 45 -8.20 3.50 6.40
N HIS A 46 -9.44 3.03 6.22
CA HIS A 46 -9.74 1.65 5.86
C HIS A 46 -9.05 1.20 4.56
N GLY A 47 -9.17 2.00 3.48
CA GLY A 47 -8.53 1.69 2.20
C GLY A 47 -7.00 1.69 2.26
N ILE A 48 -6.41 2.58 3.07
CA ILE A 48 -4.94 2.61 3.25
C ILE A 48 -4.49 1.37 4.00
N THR A 49 -5.26 0.96 5.01
CA THR A 49 -4.98 -0.27 5.77
C THR A 49 -4.99 -1.49 4.88
N MET A 50 -6.00 -1.62 4.01
CA MET A 50 -6.09 -2.73 3.04
C MET A 50 -4.87 -2.77 2.10
N TRP A 51 -4.54 -1.65 1.46
CA TRP A 51 -3.41 -1.59 0.53
C TRP A 51 -2.06 -1.82 1.22
N TRP A 52 -1.88 -1.26 2.41
CA TRP A 52 -0.66 -1.48 3.19
C TRP A 52 -0.50 -2.95 3.58
N MET A 53 -1.58 -3.62 4.01
CA MET A 53 -1.52 -5.03 4.39
C MET A 53 -1.09 -5.92 3.22
N LEU A 54 -1.72 -5.74 2.05
CA LEU A 54 -1.35 -6.46 0.83
C LEU A 54 0.11 -6.18 0.44
N GLY A 55 0.53 -4.93 0.55
CA GLY A 55 1.90 -4.51 0.27
C GLY A 55 2.92 -5.11 1.24
N ASP A 56 2.59 -5.17 2.53
CA ASP A 56 3.42 -5.78 3.58
C ASP A 56 3.59 -7.28 3.36
N GLU A 57 2.55 -7.97 2.90
CA GLU A 57 2.63 -9.37 2.50
C GLU A 57 3.52 -9.54 1.26
N PHE A 58 3.22 -8.84 0.16
CA PHE A 58 3.98 -8.96 -1.09
C PHE A 58 5.46 -8.56 -0.97
N ALA A 59 5.75 -7.57 -0.12
CA ALA A 59 7.12 -7.14 0.16
C ALA A 59 7.87 -8.23 0.94
N ARG A 60 7.26 -8.84 1.96
CA ARG A 60 7.87 -9.93 2.74
C ARG A 60 8.14 -11.16 1.89
N ASP A 61 7.19 -11.57 1.04
CA ASP A 61 7.34 -12.72 0.15
C ASP A 61 8.52 -12.59 -0.81
N ARG A 62 8.89 -11.35 -1.14
CA ARG A 62 10.01 -11.02 -2.04
C ARG A 62 11.24 -10.49 -1.30
N ALA A 63 11.25 -10.51 0.03
CA ALA A 63 12.28 -9.93 0.88
C ALA A 63 12.65 -8.47 0.49
N LEU A 64 11.65 -7.69 0.09
CA LEU A 64 11.80 -6.29 -0.25
C LEU A 64 11.68 -5.41 1.00
N ASN A 65 12.67 -4.54 1.21
CA ASN A 65 12.62 -3.55 2.27
C ASN A 65 11.96 -2.26 1.73
N LEU A 66 10.63 -2.16 1.87
CA LEU A 66 9.83 -1.03 1.39
C LEU A 66 9.32 -0.18 2.55
N THR A 67 9.25 1.14 2.34
CA THR A 67 8.54 2.05 3.26
C THR A 67 7.04 1.76 3.29
N ALA A 68 6.31 2.33 4.24
CA ALA A 68 4.86 2.17 4.34
C ALA A 68 4.13 2.62 3.07
N VAL A 69 4.51 3.79 2.53
CA VAL A 69 3.95 4.36 1.29
C VAL A 69 4.30 3.48 0.09
N GLN A 70 5.55 3.05 -0.01
CA GLN A 70 6.00 2.13 -1.06
C GLN A 70 5.24 0.80 -1.05
N LYS A 71 4.91 0.24 0.12
CA LYS A 71 4.07 -0.98 0.22
C LYS A 71 2.68 -0.77 -0.38
N ILE A 72 2.04 0.36 -0.04
CA ILE A 72 0.70 0.72 -0.56
C ILE A 72 0.74 0.83 -2.09
N ILE A 73 1.68 1.60 -2.62
CA ILE A 73 1.86 1.80 -4.07
C ILE A 73 2.18 0.46 -4.75
N TYR A 74 3.04 -0.36 -4.15
CA TYR A 74 3.42 -1.66 -4.69
C TYR A 74 2.20 -2.59 -4.81
N ALA A 75 1.36 -2.67 -3.79
CA ALA A 75 0.15 -3.48 -3.83
C ALA A 75 -0.83 -3.01 -4.92
N ARG A 76 -1.03 -1.70 -5.06
CA ARG A 76 -1.90 -1.14 -6.11
C ARG A 76 -1.38 -1.43 -7.50
N HIS A 77 -0.08 -1.21 -7.73
CA HIS A 77 0.54 -1.48 -9.02
C HIS A 77 0.49 -2.96 -9.39
N LEU A 78 0.53 -3.88 -8.42
CA LEU A 78 0.33 -5.30 -8.69
C LEU A 78 -1.15 -5.61 -9.02
N ALA A 79 -2.10 -4.96 -8.38
CA ALA A 79 -3.53 -5.14 -8.67
C ALA A 79 -3.87 -4.74 -10.11
N THR A 80 -3.33 -3.61 -10.62
CA THR A 80 -3.56 -3.18 -12.01
C THR A 80 -2.91 -4.09 -13.05
N LYS A 81 -1.91 -4.90 -12.66
CA LYS A 81 -1.35 -5.94 -13.53
C LYS A 81 -2.19 -7.21 -13.59
N ILE A 82 -2.95 -7.49 -12.53
CA ILE A 82 -3.85 -8.66 -12.47
C ILE A 82 -5.14 -8.35 -13.23
N GLN A 83 -5.66 -7.13 -13.03
CA GLN A 83 -6.81 -6.62 -13.74
C GLN A 83 -6.40 -5.31 -14.43
N PRO A 84 -5.99 -5.38 -15.71
CA PRO A 84 -5.73 -4.18 -16.50
C PRO A 84 -6.95 -3.28 -16.49
N ILE A 85 -6.73 -2.02 -16.16
CA ILE A 85 -7.73 -0.95 -16.22
C ILE A 85 -7.31 0.04 -17.31
N GLU A 86 -8.27 0.79 -17.84
CA GLU A 86 -7.99 1.78 -18.87
C GLU A 86 -7.07 2.89 -18.32
N PRO A 87 -6.22 3.53 -19.15
CA PRO A 87 -5.26 4.53 -18.67
C PRO A 87 -5.90 5.69 -17.87
N ASP A 88 -7.06 6.17 -18.31
CA ASP A 88 -7.79 7.25 -17.63
C ASP A 88 -8.31 6.79 -16.26
N GLU A 89 -8.73 5.53 -16.15
CA GLU A 89 -9.15 4.94 -14.88
C GLU A 89 -7.97 4.73 -13.94
N ASP A 90 -6.79 4.36 -14.46
CA ASP A 90 -5.55 4.24 -13.67
C ASP A 90 -5.11 5.59 -13.11
N MET A 91 -5.18 6.65 -13.92
CA MET A 91 -4.86 8.02 -13.47
C MET A 91 -5.84 8.49 -12.38
N ALA A 92 -7.15 8.32 -12.58
CA ALA A 92 -8.14 8.66 -11.57
C ALA A 92 -7.95 7.84 -10.28
N SER A 93 -7.58 6.57 -10.41
CA SER A 93 -7.26 5.66 -9.32
C SER A 93 -6.02 6.15 -8.53
N GLU A 94 -4.98 6.64 -9.22
CA GLU A 94 -3.78 7.22 -8.61
C GLU A 94 -4.08 8.55 -7.89
N GLU A 95 -4.88 9.44 -8.47
CA GLU A 95 -5.33 10.67 -7.81
C GLU A 95 -6.08 10.38 -6.51
N VAL A 96 -6.99 9.41 -6.53
CA VAL A 96 -7.70 8.96 -5.32
C VAL A 96 -6.72 8.42 -4.26
N MET A 97 -5.60 7.79 -4.67
CA MET A 97 -4.55 7.38 -3.73
C MET A 97 -3.90 8.56 -3.04
N LEU A 98 -3.53 9.57 -3.83
CA LEU A 98 -2.84 10.77 -3.35
C LEU A 98 -3.72 11.47 -2.33
N ASP A 99 -5.01 11.65 -2.63
CA ASP A 99 -5.98 12.23 -1.73
C ASP A 99 -6.14 11.42 -0.43
N MET A 100 -6.23 10.09 -0.52
CA MET A 100 -6.31 9.23 0.67
C MET A 100 -5.06 9.31 1.56
N LEU A 101 -3.88 9.44 0.97
CA LEU A 101 -2.61 9.57 1.68
C LEU A 101 -2.45 10.98 2.30
N SER A 102 -2.97 12.01 1.63
CA SER A 102 -3.01 13.37 2.14
C SER A 102 -3.88 13.50 3.40
N VAL A 103 -5.03 12.81 3.43
CA VAL A 103 -5.92 12.74 4.62
C VAL A 103 -5.18 12.23 5.87
N ILE A 104 -4.17 11.38 5.70
CA ILE A 104 -3.36 10.86 6.81
C ILE A 104 -2.01 11.59 6.99
N GLY A 105 -1.86 12.77 6.37
CA GLY A 105 -0.72 13.67 6.56
C GLY A 105 0.49 13.38 5.68
N ILE A 106 0.36 12.59 4.61
CA ILE A 106 1.47 12.26 3.71
C ILE A 106 1.43 13.19 2.49
N PRO A 107 2.48 14.00 2.23
CA PRO A 107 2.50 14.95 1.12
C PRO A 107 2.50 14.26 -0.26
N HIS A 108 1.81 14.86 -1.23
CA HIS A 108 1.71 14.32 -2.60
C HIS A 108 3.09 14.14 -3.26
N ASP A 109 4.02 15.09 -3.08
CA ASP A 109 5.36 15.05 -3.69
C ASP A 109 6.15 13.81 -3.28
N ASP A 110 6.03 13.38 -2.02
CA ASP A 110 6.69 12.17 -1.52
C ASP A 110 6.06 10.91 -2.13
N VAL A 111 4.74 10.91 -2.30
CA VAL A 111 4.02 9.80 -2.93
C VAL A 111 4.40 9.67 -4.41
N ILE A 112 4.45 10.77 -5.16
CA ILE A 112 4.83 10.76 -6.59
C ILE A 112 6.25 10.21 -6.77
N ARG A 113 7.19 10.61 -5.91
CA ARG A 113 8.55 10.08 -5.90
C ARG A 113 8.54 8.55 -5.70
N ASP A 114 7.77 8.06 -4.74
CA ASP A 114 7.65 6.64 -4.46
C ASP A 114 6.93 5.86 -5.58
N VAL A 115 6.00 6.48 -6.31
CA VAL A 115 5.37 5.89 -7.50
C VAL A 115 6.42 5.60 -8.57
N GLY A 116 7.27 6.58 -8.88
CA GLY A 116 8.37 6.41 -9.84
C GLY A 116 9.33 5.29 -9.42
N PHE A 117 9.71 5.25 -8.15
CA PHE A 117 10.56 4.20 -7.59
C PHE A 117 9.94 2.81 -7.74
N ILE A 118 8.67 2.64 -7.35
CA ILE A 118 7.98 1.34 -7.42
C ILE A 118 7.81 0.86 -8.86
N ARG A 119 7.45 1.74 -9.79
CA ARG A 119 7.38 1.38 -11.22
C ARG A 119 8.72 0.86 -11.72
N GLY A 120 9.83 1.53 -11.38
CA GLY A 120 11.19 1.09 -11.72
C GLY A 120 11.57 -0.26 -11.08
N LEU A 121 11.22 -0.46 -9.80
CA LEU A 121 11.45 -1.71 -9.08
C LEU A 121 10.71 -2.87 -9.76
N VAL A 122 9.43 -2.70 -10.06
CA VAL A 122 8.61 -3.77 -10.66
C VAL A 122 9.14 -4.15 -12.04
N THR A 123 9.45 -3.17 -12.89
CA THR A 123 10.08 -3.40 -14.21
C THR A 123 11.39 -4.18 -14.07
N SER A 124 12.22 -3.82 -13.09
CA SER A 124 13.48 -4.52 -12.81
C SER A 124 13.27 -5.97 -12.36
N LEU A 125 12.25 -6.24 -11.54
CA LEU A 125 11.89 -7.59 -11.11
C LEU A 125 11.38 -8.45 -12.27
N GLN A 126 10.59 -7.86 -13.19
CA GLN A 126 10.11 -8.54 -14.40
C GLN A 126 11.28 -8.93 -15.31
N HIS A 127 12.19 -7.99 -15.63
CA HIS A 127 13.37 -8.30 -16.43
C HIS A 127 14.25 -9.40 -15.81
N LYS A 128 14.42 -9.41 -14.48
CA LYS A 128 15.16 -10.49 -13.79
C LYS A 128 14.46 -11.85 -13.92
N SER A 129 13.13 -11.88 -13.82
CA SER A 129 12.33 -13.10 -14.02
C SER A 129 12.46 -13.62 -15.45
N ASP A 130 12.36 -12.74 -16.45
CA ASP A 130 12.43 -13.12 -17.87
C ASP A 130 13.79 -13.68 -18.25
N ARG A 131 14.88 -13.08 -17.75
CA ARG A 131 16.25 -13.60 -17.91
C ARG A 131 16.42 -15.00 -17.29
N LYS A 132 15.84 -15.25 -16.12
CA LYS A 132 15.87 -16.59 -15.49
C LYS A 132 15.09 -17.62 -16.32
N ARG A 133 13.97 -17.22 -16.91
CA ARG A 133 13.14 -18.08 -17.77
C ARG A 133 13.84 -18.42 -19.09
N SER A 134 14.46 -17.43 -19.75
CA SER A 134 15.20 -17.67 -20.99
C SER A 134 16.41 -18.57 -20.79
N HIS A 135 17.15 -18.39 -19.69
CA HIS A 135 18.30 -19.25 -19.37
C HIS A 135 17.92 -20.70 -19.04
N LYS A 136 16.72 -20.93 -18.50
CA LYS A 136 16.19 -22.29 -18.26
C LYS A 136 15.67 -22.98 -19.52
N ARG A 137 15.30 -22.24 -20.57
CA ARG A 137 14.80 -22.79 -21.84
C ARG A 137 15.90 -23.03 -22.88
N GLY A 138 17.08 -22.44 -22.69
CA GLY A 138 18.26 -22.63 -23.55
C GLY A 138 19.22 -23.74 -23.08
N LYS A 139 18.84 -24.54 -22.08
CA LYS A 139 19.48 -25.79 -21.68
C LYS A 139 18.50 -26.93 -21.91
#